data_AF-A0AAE4LZK0-F1
#
_entry.id   AF-A0AAE4LZK0-F1
#
_cell.length_a   1.000
_cell.length_b   1.000
_cell.length_c   1.000
_cell.angle_alpha   90.00
_cell.angle_beta   90.00
_cell.angle_gamma   90.00
#
_symmetry.space_group_name_H-M   'P 1'
#
loop_
_entity.id
_entity.type
_entity.pdbx_description
1 polymer ?
#
loop_
_entity_poly.entity_id
_entity_poly.type
_entity_poly.pdbx_seq_one_letter_code
_entity_poly.pdbx_strand_id
1 'polypeptide(L)' 'MRWYLYPELADRAALMELLRSGMSVRDICQRVGCTKTAVASAMLNHGIRRPFVDGLAEELRRRLRL' A
#
# COMPACT_ATOMS: atom_id res chain seq x y z
N MET A 1 2.52 -2.37 -15.56
CA MET A 1 1.21 -2.05 -14.95
C MET A 1 0.98 -0.56 -15.04
N ARG A 2 -0.21 -0.09 -15.44
CA ARG A 2 -0.51 1.35 -15.58
C ARG A 2 -0.99 1.94 -14.25
N TRP A 3 -0.09 2.06 -13.29
CA TRP A 3 -0.39 2.58 -11.94
C TRP A 3 -0.83 4.05 -11.97
N TYR A 4 -0.38 4.83 -12.95
CA TYR A 4 -0.77 6.22 -13.18
C TYR A 4 -2.22 6.41 -13.63
N LEU A 5 -2.96 5.33 -13.91
CA LEU A 5 -4.41 5.40 -14.19
C LEU A 5 -5.25 5.52 -12.91
N TYR A 6 -4.64 5.28 -11.74
CA TYR A 6 -5.30 5.40 -10.45
C TYR A 6 -4.81 6.69 -9.79
N PRO A 7 -5.67 7.71 -9.60
CA PRO A 7 -5.26 9.00 -9.03
C PRO A 7 -4.55 8.87 -7.68
N GLU A 8 -4.99 7.93 -6.86
CA GLU A 8 -4.47 7.66 -5.52
C GLU A 8 -3.07 7.04 -5.54
N LEU A 9 -2.70 6.37 -6.63
CA LEU A 9 -1.35 5.83 -6.86
C LEU A 9 -0.47 6.77 -7.67
N ALA A 10 -1.08 7.64 -8.49
CA ALA A 10 -0.38 8.64 -9.28
C ALA A 10 0.16 9.76 -8.39
N ASP A 11 -0.59 10.14 -7.34
CA ASP A 11 -0.16 11.14 -6.36
C ASP A 11 0.62 10.50 -5.21
N ARG A 12 1.87 10.95 -5.05
CA ARG A 12 2.76 10.53 -3.96
C ARG A 12 2.19 10.86 -2.58
N ALA A 13 1.58 12.02 -2.41
CA ALA A 13 1.03 12.46 -1.14
C ALA A 13 -0.17 11.59 -0.74
N ALA A 14 -1.09 11.36 -1.68
CA ALA A 14 -2.24 10.48 -1.47
C ALA A 14 -1.81 9.04 -1.11
N LEU A 15 -0.83 8.48 -1.83
CA LEU A 15 -0.29 7.15 -1.52
C LEU A 15 0.36 7.12 -0.12
N MET A 16 1.05 8.19 0.28
CA MET A 16 1.60 8.29 1.63
C MET A 16 0.53 8.41 2.71
N GLU A 17 -0.55 9.16 2.48
CA GLU A 17 -1.65 9.27 3.43
C GLU A 17 -2.33 7.91 3.64
N LEU A 18 -2.54 7.15 2.56
CA LEU A 18 -3.06 5.79 2.64
C LEU A 18 -2.14 4.89 3.49
N LEU A 19 -0.83 4.95 3.27
CA LEU A 19 0.14 4.19 4.07
C LEU A 19 0.20 4.67 5.53
N ARG A 20 0.11 5.97 5.79
CA ARG A 20 0.11 6.56 7.14
C ARG A 20 -1.16 6.23 7.92
N SER A 21 -2.27 6.01 7.22
CA SER A 21 -3.52 5.54 7.83
C SER A 21 -3.44 4.09 8.32
N GLY A 22 -2.32 3.40 8.06
CA GLY A 22 -2.09 2.01 8.47
C GLY A 22 -2.70 0.99 7.51
N MET A 23 -3.22 1.42 6.34
CA MET A 23 -3.68 0.49 5.31
C MET A 23 -2.52 -0.30 4.75
N SER A 24 -2.69 -1.62 4.70
CA SER A 24 -1.75 -2.49 4.02
C SER A 24 -1.85 -2.29 2.50
N VAL A 25 -0.83 -2.73 1.77
CA VAL A 25 -0.89 -2.78 0.30
C VAL A 25 -2.12 -3.56 -0.20
N ARG A 26 -2.57 -4.59 0.55
CA ARG A 26 -3.77 -5.36 0.19
C ARG A 26 -5.04 -4.52 0.31
N ASP A 27 -5.16 -3.73 1.38
CA ASP A 27 -6.32 -2.87 1.61
C ASP A 27 -6.37 -1.75 0.58
N ILE A 28 -5.22 -1.17 0.25
CA ILE A 28 -5.07 -0.19 -0.83
C ILE A 28 -5.51 -0.79 -2.16
N CYS A 29 -5.10 -2.03 -2.46
CA CYS A 29 -5.56 -2.73 -3.66
C CYS A 29 -7.08 -2.91 -3.69
N GLN A 30 -7.69 -3.34 -2.59
CA GLN A 30 -9.14 -3.54 -2.52
C GLN A 30 -9.90 -2.22 -2.61
N ARG A 31 -9.41 -1.17 -1.96
CA ARG A 31 -10.03 0.16 -1.93
C ARG A 31 -9.98 0.85 -3.29
N VAL A 32 -8.83 0.81 -3.95
CA VAL A 32 -8.59 1.49 -5.24
C VAL A 32 -9.03 0.61 -6.41
N GLY A 33 -9.27 -0.69 -6.19
CA GLY A 33 -9.60 -1.63 -7.26
C GLY A 33 -8.40 -1.96 -8.15
N CYS A 34 -7.18 -1.84 -7.62
CA CYS A 34 -5.95 -2.04 -8.37
C CYS A 34 -5.23 -3.32 -7.97
N THR A 35 -4.24 -3.74 -8.77
CA THR A 35 -3.42 -4.93 -8.47
C THR A 35 -2.25 -4.60 -7.54
N LYS A 36 -1.77 -5.61 -6.80
CA LYS A 36 -0.58 -5.48 -5.94
C LYS A 36 0.65 -4.99 -6.70
N THR A 37 0.79 -5.40 -7.96
CA THR A 37 1.86 -4.95 -8.84
C THR A 37 1.72 -3.47 -9.21
N ALA A 38 0.50 -2.94 -9.38
CA ALA A 38 0.31 -1.51 -9.61
C ALA A 38 0.74 -0.68 -8.40
N VAL A 39 0.36 -1.10 -7.18
CA VAL A 39 0.77 -0.43 -5.94
C VAL A 39 2.29 -0.49 -5.76
N ALA A 40 2.89 -1.67 -5.94
CA ALA A 40 4.33 -1.85 -5.82
C ALA A 40 5.11 -0.99 -6.83
N SER A 41 4.65 -0.90 -8.08
CA SER A 41 5.26 -0.02 -9.09
C SER A 41 5.11 1.46 -8.73
N ALA A 42 3.96 1.90 -8.23
CA ALA A 42 3.76 3.28 -7.78
C ALA A 42 4.67 3.62 -6.59
N MET A 43 4.76 2.74 -5.59
CA MET A 43 5.65 2.92 -4.44
C MET A 43 7.12 3.05 -4.87
N LEU A 44 7.57 2.17 -5.78
CA LEU A 44 8.94 2.22 -6.31
C LEU A 44 9.18 3.53 -7.07
N ASN A 45 8.23 3.94 -7.92
CA ASN A 45 8.34 5.15 -8.72
C ASN A 45 8.35 6.43 -7.86
N HIS A 46 7.58 6.44 -6.77
CA HIS A 46 7.51 7.57 -5.83
C HIS A 46 8.62 7.56 -4.77
N GLY A 47 9.56 6.61 -4.85
CA GLY A 47 10.64 6.47 -3.88
C GLY A 47 10.17 6.07 -2.47
N ILE A 48 8.96 5.53 -2.35
CA ILE A 48 8.40 5.08 -1.08
C ILE A 48 9.01 3.72 -0.77
N ARG A 49 10.00 3.70 0.11
CA ARG A 49 10.54 2.44 0.64
C ARG A 49 9.42 1.73 1.39
N ARG A 50 9.14 0.49 0.98
CA ARG A 50 8.30 -0.43 1.75
C ARG A 50 8.84 -0.48 3.18
N PRO A 51 8.07 -0.10 4.22
CA PRO A 51 8.36 -0.62 5.53
C PRO A 51 8.14 -2.13 5.39
N PHE A 52 9.19 -2.92 5.57
CA PHE A 52 9.25 -4.36 5.31
C PHE A 52 8.41 -5.18 6.33
N VAL A 53 7.30 -4.62 6.82
CA VAL A 53 6.52 -5.12 7.96
C VAL A 53 5.09 -5.52 7.59
N ASP A 54 4.79 -5.76 6.31
CA ASP A 54 3.42 -6.10 5.90
C ASP A 54 3.03 -7.58 6.10
N GLY A 55 3.96 -8.46 6.48
CA GLY A 55 3.66 -9.87 6.75
C GLY A 55 3.63 -10.18 8.25
N LEU A 56 4.69 -9.80 8.95
CA LEU A 56 4.90 -10.20 10.34
C LEU A 56 4.07 -9.37 11.32
N ALA A 57 3.90 -8.06 11.10
CA ALA A 57 3.16 -7.20 12.02
C ALA A 57 1.65 -7.48 12.01
N GLU A 58 1.07 -7.72 10.83
CA GLU A 58 -0.35 -8.04 10.70
C GLU A 58 -0.66 -9.46 11.20
N GLU A 59 0.22 -10.43 10.91
CA GLU A 59 0.08 -11.77 11.46
C GLU A 59 0.31 -11.80 12.99
N LEU A 60 1.22 -10.97 13.52
CA LEU A 60 1.38 -10.75 14.96
C LEU A 60 0.13 -10.11 15.58
N ARG A 61 -0.46 -9.08 14.96
CA ARG A 61 -1.73 -8.47 15.42
C ARG A 61 -2.86 -9.50 15.45
N ARG A 62 -3.00 -10.29 14.39
CA ARG A 62 -3.99 -11.39 14.32
C ARG A 62 -3.76 -12.44 15.41
N ARG A 63 -2.51 -12.87 15.63
CA ARG A 63 -2.18 -13.90 16.63
C ARG A 63 -2.28 -13.40 18.06
N LEU A 64 -2.09 -12.11 18.32
CA LEU A 64 -2.09 -11.55 19.67
C LEU A 64 -3.49 -11.19 20.21
N ARG A 65 -4.58 -11.21 19.41
CA ARG A 65 -5.96 -10.86 19.83
C ARG A 65 -6.00 -9.70 20.85
N LEU A 66 -5.35 -8.58 20.53
CA LEU A 66 -5.66 -7.30 21.19
C LEU A 66 -7.00 -6.77 20.67
#